data_AF-X1V8W6-F1
#
_entry.id   AF-X1V8W6-F1
#
_cell.length_a   1.000
_cell.length_b   1.000
_cell.length_c   1.000
_cell.angle_alpha   90.00
_cell.angle_beta   90.00
_cell.angle_gamma   90.00
#
_symmetry.space_group_name_H-M   'P 1'
#
loop_
_entity.id
_entity.type
_entity.pdbx_description
1 polymer ?
#
loop_
_entity_poly.entity_id
_entity_poly.type
_entity_poly.pdbx_seq_one_letter_code
_entity_poly.pdbx_strand_id
1 'polypeptide(L)'
;MSKSSYATIDKVRYFASKYRRRTEHKTSLEVYGIDTEADTSGECFMICSSAGDTWTPAEFPACLFTRRYRGKNFVAFNLKYDAGALLQGLSFKDLKTLR
;
A
#
# COMPACT_ATOMS: atom_id res chain seq x y z
N MET A 1 27.10 10.91 -44.60
CA MET A 1 27.60 9.77 -43.80
C MET A 1 26.81 9.69 -42.50
N SER A 2 26.02 8.62 -42.32
CA SER A 2 25.74 8.00 -41.02
C SER A 2 24.96 6.71 -41.31
N LYS A 3 25.63 5.56 -41.16
CA LYS A 3 25.06 4.23 -41.41
C LYS A 3 24.45 3.73 -40.10
N SER A 4 23.13 3.53 -40.06
CA SER A 4 22.50 2.73 -39.00
C SER A 4 22.68 1.24 -39.34
N SER A 5 23.43 0.52 -38.50
CA SER A 5 23.72 -0.90 -38.66
C SER A 5 22.53 -1.75 -38.19
N TYR A 6 21.78 -2.33 -39.13
CA TYR A 6 20.85 -3.41 -38.83
C TYR A 6 21.60 -4.73 -38.98
N ALA A 7 21.65 -5.54 -37.91
CA ALA A 7 22.08 -6.92 -38.00
C ALA A 7 20.96 -7.73 -38.68
N THR A 8 21.23 -8.19 -39.91
CA THR A 8 20.30 -8.98 -40.70
C THR A 8 20.39 -10.45 -40.27
N ILE A 9 19.32 -10.98 -39.67
CA ILE A 9 19.06 -12.43 -39.73
C ILE A 9 18.26 -12.63 -41.01
N ASP A 10 18.95 -13.08 -42.06
CA ASP A 10 18.39 -13.21 -43.40
C ASP A 10 17.19 -14.16 -43.42
N LYS A 11 16.04 -13.63 -43.87
CA LYS A 11 14.81 -14.33 -44.30
C LYS A 11 13.65 -14.51 -43.31
N VAL A 12 13.60 -13.82 -42.18
CA VAL A 12 12.36 -13.78 -41.37
C VAL A 12 11.71 -12.40 -41.41
N ARG A 13 10.60 -12.28 -42.16
CA ARG A 13 9.72 -11.10 -42.11
C ARG A 13 8.79 -11.25 -40.90
N TYR A 14 9.09 -10.56 -39.81
CA TYR A 14 8.16 -10.45 -38.68
C TYR A 14 7.00 -9.53 -39.07
N PHE A 15 5.80 -10.09 -39.21
CA PHE A 15 4.58 -9.31 -39.33
C PHE A 15 4.18 -8.84 -37.93
N ALA A 16 4.22 -7.53 -37.67
CA ALA A 16 3.67 -6.98 -36.44
C ALA A 16 2.19 -7.38 -36.34
N SER A 17 1.81 -8.07 -35.26
CA SER A 17 0.43 -8.43 -34.96
C SER A 17 -0.48 -7.20 -35.08
N LYS A 18 -1.59 -7.31 -35.86
CA LYS A 18 -2.63 -6.26 -35.94
C LYS A 18 -3.28 -5.94 -34.60
N TYR A 19 -3.17 -6.85 -33.63
CA TYR A 19 -3.58 -6.60 -32.26
C TYR A 19 -2.48 -5.82 -31.56
N ARG A 20 -2.68 -4.50 -31.42
CA ARG A 20 -2.02 -3.72 -30.37
C ARG A 20 -2.39 -4.38 -29.04
N ARG A 21 -1.52 -5.21 -28.48
CA ARG A 21 -1.61 -5.53 -27.05
C ARG A 21 -1.50 -4.18 -26.34
N ARG A 22 -2.59 -3.72 -25.76
CA ARG A 22 -2.52 -2.69 -24.73
C ARG A 22 -1.68 -3.33 -23.63
N THR A 23 -0.43 -2.92 -23.50
CA THR A 23 0.34 -3.24 -22.31
C THR A 23 -0.37 -2.52 -21.19
N GLU A 24 -1.33 -3.19 -20.54
CA GLU A 24 -1.82 -2.73 -19.24
C GLU A 24 -0.61 -2.77 -18.35
N HIS A 25 0.00 -1.60 -18.13
CA HIS A 25 0.94 -1.44 -17.05
C HIS A 25 0.15 -1.80 -15.79
N LYS A 26 0.37 -3.00 -15.24
CA LYS A 26 -0.02 -3.33 -13.87
C LYS A 26 0.65 -2.26 -13.01
N THR A 27 -0.10 -1.23 -12.65
CA THR A 27 0.34 -0.25 -11.67
C THR A 27 0.65 -1.04 -10.42
N SER A 28 1.91 -1.03 -9.98
CA SER A 28 2.29 -1.62 -8.70
C SER A 28 1.41 -1.02 -7.62
N LEU A 29 0.74 -1.86 -6.84
CA LEU A 29 -0.01 -1.40 -5.68
C LEU A 29 0.97 -0.75 -4.72
N GLU A 30 0.79 0.53 -4.47
CA GLU A 30 1.51 1.22 -3.41
C GLU A 30 0.91 0.79 -2.08
N VAL A 31 1.72 0.10 -1.29
CA VAL A 31 1.33 -0.50 0.00
C VAL A 31 2.21 0.06 1.10
N TYR A 32 1.62 0.23 2.27
CA TYR A 32 2.31 0.65 3.49
C TYR A 32 2.19 -0.46 4.53
N GLY A 33 3.32 -0.87 5.11
CA GLY A 33 3.30 -1.69 6.31
C GLY A 33 2.73 -0.89 7.47
N ILE A 34 1.89 -1.52 8.28
CA ILE A 34 1.43 -1.00 9.56
C ILE A 34 1.69 -2.04 10.64
N ASP A 35 2.08 -1.57 11.81
CA ASP A 35 2.36 -2.40 12.99
C ASP A 35 1.93 -1.66 14.25
N THR A 36 1.62 -2.40 15.31
CA THR A 36 1.19 -1.84 16.60
C THR A 36 2.00 -2.44 17.74
N GLU A 37 2.38 -1.60 18.69
CA GLU A 37 3.08 -2.03 19.90
C GLU A 37 2.16 -1.92 21.11
N ALA A 38 2.16 -2.97 21.93
CA ALA A 38 1.39 -3.03 23.16
C ALA A 38 2.31 -3.23 24.36
N ASP A 39 1.91 -2.67 25.50
CA ASP A 39 2.63 -2.84 26.74
C ASP A 39 2.40 -4.22 27.36
N THR A 40 2.95 -4.46 28.55
CA THR A 40 2.77 -5.74 29.25
C THR A 40 1.34 -6.01 29.71
N SER A 41 0.45 -5.00 29.70
CA SER A 41 -0.97 -5.14 29.98
C SER A 41 -1.80 -5.42 28.72
N GLY A 42 -1.21 -5.28 27.53
CA GLY A 42 -1.88 -5.46 26.25
C GLY A 42 -2.53 -4.18 25.71
N GLU A 43 -2.31 -3.04 26.36
CA GLU A 43 -2.75 -1.74 25.89
C GLU A 43 -1.82 -1.26 24.78
N CYS A 44 -2.41 -0.92 23.63
CA CYS A 44 -1.69 -0.31 22.53
C CYS A 44 -1.12 1.05 22.98
N PHE A 45 0.17 1.30 22.73
CA PHE A 45 0.78 2.60 23.02
C PHE A 45 1.45 3.24 21.80
N MET A 46 1.63 2.50 20.70
CA MET A 46 2.28 3.00 19.50
C MET A 46 1.75 2.33 18.24
N ILE A 47 1.62 3.13 17.18
CA ILE A 47 1.27 2.70 15.83
C ILE A 47 2.40 3.16 14.90
N CYS A 48 2.94 2.25 14.10
CA CYS A 48 4.06 2.53 13.21
C CYS A 48 3.69 2.29 11.75
N SER A 49 4.26 3.08 10.83
CA SER A 49 4.13 2.85 9.40
C SER A 49 5.49 2.56 8.75
N SER A 50 5.51 1.77 7.68
CA SER A 50 6.70 1.57 6.84
C SER A 50 7.14 2.85 6.10
N ALA A 51 6.35 3.92 6.22
CA ALA A 51 6.63 5.23 5.69
C ALA A 51 7.47 6.10 6.65
N GLY A 52 7.85 5.56 7.80
CA GLY A 52 8.64 6.21 8.84
C GLY A 52 7.83 7.02 9.85
N ASP A 53 6.53 6.78 9.96
CA ASP A 53 5.70 7.47 10.95
C ASP A 53 5.57 6.68 12.24
N THR A 54 5.33 7.42 13.32
CA THR A 54 5.02 6.90 14.64
C THR A 54 3.89 7.74 15.21
N TRP A 55 2.81 7.09 15.65
CA TRP A 55 1.64 7.71 16.24
C TRP A 55 1.28 7.07 17.57
N THR A 56 0.58 7.83 18.39
CA THR A 56 -0.11 7.33 19.59
C THR A 56 -1.51 6.82 19.22
N PRO A 57 -2.10 5.91 20.02
CA PRO A 57 -3.46 5.41 19.77
C PRO A 57 -4.52 6.52 19.70
N ALA A 58 -4.32 7.63 20.43
CA ALA A 58 -5.25 8.77 20.43
C ALA A 58 -5.31 9.51 19.07
N GLU A 59 -4.31 9.33 18.21
CA GLU A 59 -4.26 9.93 16.87
C GLU A 59 -5.01 9.08 15.83
N PHE A 60 -5.37 7.85 16.16
CA PHE A 60 -6.20 7.00 15.32
C PHE A 60 -7.69 7.41 15.43
N PRO A 61 -8.44 7.50 14.31
CA PRO A 61 -8.06 7.13 12.93
C PRO A 61 -7.44 8.27 12.12
N ALA A 62 -7.42 9.50 12.62
CA ALA A 62 -7.02 10.69 11.86
C ALA A 62 -5.63 10.55 11.21
N CYS A 63 -4.67 9.91 11.88
CA CYS A 63 -3.33 9.65 11.37
C CYS A 63 -3.29 8.85 10.05
N LEU A 64 -4.24 7.93 9.84
CA LEU A 64 -4.34 7.12 8.62
C LEU A 64 -5.22 7.77 7.54
N PHE A 65 -6.02 8.78 7.89
CA PHE A 65 -6.98 9.45 7.00
C PHE A 65 -6.44 10.76 6.42
N THR A 66 -5.12 10.89 6.35
CA THR A 66 -4.43 12.06 5.79
C THR A 66 -4.40 12.03 4.25
N ARG A 67 -4.04 13.16 3.63
CA ARG A 67 -3.87 13.25 2.16
C ARG A 67 -2.80 12.28 1.63
N ARG A 68 -1.77 11.99 2.43
CA ARG A 68 -0.69 11.04 2.10
C ARG A 68 -1.24 9.62 1.89
N TYR A 69 -2.18 9.22 2.73
CA TYR A 69 -2.71 7.84 2.79
C TYR A 69 -4.02 7.63 2.05
N ARG A 70 -4.60 8.70 1.48
CA ARG A 70 -5.83 8.61 0.70
C ARG A 70 -5.67 7.64 -0.48
N GLY A 71 -6.48 6.59 -0.50
CA GLY A 71 -6.50 5.58 -1.57
C GLY A 71 -5.30 4.64 -1.55
N LYS A 72 -4.53 4.62 -0.46
CA LYS A 72 -3.41 3.69 -0.26
C LYS A 72 -3.88 2.46 0.51
N ASN A 73 -3.16 1.36 0.31
CA ASN A 73 -3.43 0.11 1.02
C ASN A 73 -2.45 -0.05 2.17
N PHE A 74 -2.94 -0.56 3.30
CA PHE A 74 -2.12 -0.93 4.45
C PHE A 74 -2.05 -2.45 4.57
N VAL A 75 -0.87 -2.96 4.94
CA VAL A 75 -0.63 -4.38 5.18
C VAL A 75 -0.07 -4.57 6.58
N ALA A 76 -0.57 -5.56 7.28
CA ALA A 76 -0.11 -5.95 8.61
C ALA A 76 0.26 -7.43 8.62
N PHE A 77 1.21 -7.84 9.45
CA PHE A 77 1.59 -9.24 9.55
C PHE A 77 0.48 -10.10 10.17
N ASN A 78 -0.24 -9.57 11.15
CA ASN A 78 -1.39 -10.22 11.77
C ASN A 78 -2.54 -9.22 11.98
N LEU A 79 -3.33 -9.00 10.93
CA LEU A 79 -4.43 -8.05 10.95
C LEU A 79 -5.40 -8.24 12.13
N LYS A 80 -5.60 -9.47 12.63
CA LYS A 80 -6.49 -9.70 13.79
C LYS A 80 -5.94 -9.03 15.06
N TYR A 81 -4.63 -9.06 15.25
CA TYR A 81 -3.98 -8.43 16.39
C TYR A 81 -4.01 -6.90 16.25
N ASP A 82 -3.51 -6.39 15.13
CA ASP A 82 -3.42 -4.95 14.88
C ASP A 82 -4.80 -4.27 14.84
N ALA A 83 -5.80 -4.92 14.26
CA ALA A 83 -7.17 -4.40 14.31
C ALA A 83 -7.69 -4.32 15.75
N GLY A 84 -7.36 -5.30 16.60
CA GLY A 84 -7.68 -5.23 18.02
C GLY A 84 -7.07 -4.00 18.68
N ALA A 85 -5.76 -3.80 18.50
CA ALA A 85 -5.02 -2.66 19.04
C ALA A 85 -5.58 -1.30 18.58
N LEU A 86 -5.92 -1.16 17.30
CA LEU A 86 -6.49 0.08 16.74
C LEU A 86 -7.90 0.37 17.28
N LEU A 87 -8.69 -0.66 17.56
CA LEU A 87 -10.07 -0.51 18.02
C LEU A 87 -10.17 -0.20 19.52
N GLN A 88 -9.13 -0.48 20.33
CA GLN A 88 -9.12 -0.23 21.79
C GLN A 88 -9.46 1.22 22.14
N GLY A 89 -8.96 2.18 21.36
CA GLY A 89 -9.18 3.62 21.59
C GLY A 89 -10.49 4.19 21.03
N LEU A 90 -11.28 3.40 20.29
CA LEU A 90 -12.49 3.88 19.63
C LEU A 90 -13.74 3.63 20.47
N SER A 91 -14.56 4.67 20.66
CA SER A 91 -15.88 4.52 21.25
C SER A 91 -16.85 3.87 20.26
N PHE A 92 -17.95 3.31 20.77
CA PHE A 92 -19.05 2.83 19.91
C PHE A 92 -19.60 3.90 18.94
N LYS A 93 -19.48 5.18 19.30
CA LYS A 93 -19.90 6.29 18.44
C LYS A 93 -18.94 6.47 17.25
N ASP A 94 -17.64 6.32 17.49
CA ASP A 94 -16.61 6.41 16.45
C ASP A 94 -16.76 5.25 15.46
N LEU A 95 -17.00 4.04 15.98
CA LEU A 95 -17.24 2.84 15.15
C LEU A 95 -18.46 2.97 14.23
N LYS A 96 -19.53 3.64 14.67
CA LYS A 96 -20.69 3.93 13.82
C LYS A 96 -20.38 4.90 12.68
N THR A 97 -19.38 5.75 12.85
CA THR A 97 -18.98 6.77 11.85
C THR A 97 -18.04 6.19 10.80
N LEU A 98 -17.28 5.15 11.15
CA LEU A 98 -16.31 4.48 10.27
C LEU A 98 -16.92 3.37 9.39
N ARG A 99 -18.19 3.01 9.60
CA ARG A 99 -18.91 1.97 8.86
C ARG A 99 -19.66 2.53 7.67
#